data_AF-S0EYX8-F1
#
_entry.id   AF-S0EYX8-F1
#
_cell.length_a   1.000
_cell.length_b   1.000
_cell.length_c   1.000
_cell.angle_alpha   90.00
_cell.angle_beta   90.00
_cell.angle_gamma   90.00
#
_symmetry.space_group_name_H-M   'P 1'
#
loop_
_entity.id
_entity.type
_entity.pdbx_description
1 polymer ?
#
loop_
_entity_poly.entity_id
_entity_poly.type
_entity_poly.pdbx_seq_one_letter_code
_entity_poly.pdbx_strand_id
1 'polypeptide(L)'
;MSLDHRSLATRLNGLIWLEVCNGCTQCSLRCAAGTQASRAEWEAIRRYVAQLSASEREAFEQTLKQSKQQSLGDGIEVTLCRFLDRKTNLCTIYPVRPLVCRLMGHVEWLPCPIHKIEHPMPRAAALEILEVYAQTERHSFEEWEQIAPLLDGVADSRT
;
A
#
# COMPACT_ATOMS: atom_id res chain seq x y z
N MET A 1 -6.13 19.20 -21.99
CA MET A 1 -7.30 19.26 -21.08
C MET A 1 -6.82 18.77 -19.72
N SER A 2 -6.72 19.67 -18.73
CA SER A 2 -6.30 19.30 -17.37
C SER A 2 -7.44 18.58 -16.68
N LEU A 3 -7.33 17.27 -16.47
CA LEU A 3 -8.25 16.53 -15.63
C LEU A 3 -8.02 16.98 -14.18
N ASP A 4 -9.07 17.47 -13.52
CA ASP A 4 -9.04 17.83 -12.10
C ASP A 4 -8.64 16.61 -11.25
N HIS A 5 -7.56 16.73 -10.48
CA HIS A 5 -7.06 15.67 -9.60
C HIS A 5 -8.10 15.22 -8.56
N ARG A 6 -9.05 16.09 -8.16
CA ARG A 6 -10.18 15.69 -7.29
C ARG A 6 -11.17 14.79 -8.04
N SER A 7 -11.46 15.09 -9.31
CA SER A 7 -12.30 14.25 -10.18
C SER A 7 -11.71 12.85 -10.38
N LEU A 8 -10.39 12.75 -10.58
CA LEU A 8 -9.68 11.46 -10.73
C LEU A 8 -9.71 10.61 -9.45
N ALA A 9 -9.42 11.20 -8.29
CA ALA A 9 -9.47 10.49 -7.01
C ALA A 9 -10.89 10.02 -6.64
N THR A 10 -11.92 10.84 -6.93
CA THR A 10 -13.32 10.46 -6.75
C THR A 10 -13.74 9.38 -7.73
N ARG A 11 -13.31 9.43 -9.00
CA ARG A 11 -13.54 8.35 -9.98
C ARG A 11 -12.86 7.06 -9.54
N LEU A 12 -11.59 7.09 -9.14
CA LEU A 12 -10.86 5.92 -8.64
C LEU A 12 -11.52 5.29 -7.40
N ASN A 13 -12.00 6.10 -6.45
CA ASN A 13 -12.67 5.58 -5.27
C ASN A 13 -14.10 5.10 -5.54
N GLY A 14 -14.81 5.68 -6.52
CA GLY A 14 -16.15 5.26 -6.92
C GLY A 14 -16.18 4.00 -7.82
N LEU A 15 -15.09 3.74 -8.54
CA LEU A 15 -14.96 2.62 -9.49
C LEU A 15 -14.55 1.29 -8.84
N ILE A 16 -14.13 1.29 -7.59
CA ILE A 16 -13.49 0.14 -6.94
C ILE A 16 -14.38 -0.38 -5.81
N TRP A 17 -15.47 -1.05 -6.17
CA TRP A 17 -16.18 -1.96 -5.27
C TRP A 17 -15.47 -3.32 -5.26
N LEU A 18 -14.22 -3.33 -4.80
CA LEU A 18 -13.51 -4.59 -4.58
C LEU A 18 -13.88 -5.12 -3.21
N GLU A 19 -14.43 -6.35 -3.17
CA GLU A 19 -14.54 -7.07 -1.90
C GLU A 19 -13.18 -7.13 -1.20
N VAL A 20 -13.19 -6.95 0.11
CA VAL A 20 -11.95 -6.96 0.89
C VAL A 20 -11.36 -8.38 0.86
N CYS A 21 -10.31 -8.57 0.04
CA CYS A 21 -9.50 -9.79 -0.04
C CYS A 21 -8.84 -10.13 1.31
N ASN A 22 -9.55 -10.82 2.20
CA ASN A 22 -9.11 -11.16 3.55
C ASN A 22 -8.85 -12.67 3.74
N GLY A 23 -8.19 -13.03 4.85
CA GLY A 23 -8.02 -14.42 5.27
C GLY A 23 -6.79 -15.16 4.72
N CYS A 24 -5.81 -14.46 4.12
CA CYS A 24 -4.49 -15.03 3.85
C CYS A 24 -3.38 -13.97 3.96
N THR A 25 -2.13 -14.42 4.13
CA THR A 25 -0.93 -13.57 4.20
C THR A 25 -0.09 -13.62 2.93
N GLN A 26 -0.47 -14.41 1.92
CA GLN A 26 0.41 -14.73 0.80
C GLN A 26 0.69 -13.56 -0.15
N CYS A 27 -0.17 -12.52 -0.16
CA CYS A 27 0.13 -11.28 -0.88
C CYS A 27 1.30 -10.50 -0.27
N SER A 28 1.60 -10.69 1.03
CA SER A 28 2.71 -9.99 1.67
C SER A 28 4.08 -10.46 1.18
N LEU A 29 4.18 -11.69 0.67
CA LEU A 29 5.38 -12.22 0.02
C LEU A 29 5.71 -11.51 -1.31
N ARG A 30 4.75 -10.79 -1.88
CA ARG A 30 4.92 -9.97 -3.09
C ARG A 30 5.09 -8.48 -2.77
N CYS A 31 5.06 -8.12 -1.49
CA CYS A 31 5.16 -6.74 -1.04
C CYS A 31 6.64 -6.32 -1.04
N ALA A 32 7.01 -5.47 -1.98
CA ALA A 32 8.40 -5.04 -2.17
C ALA A 32 8.59 -3.54 -1.85
N ALA A 33 9.83 -3.17 -1.56
CA ALA A 33 10.25 -1.77 -1.51
C ALA A 33 10.04 -1.08 -2.88
N GLY A 34 10.00 0.25 -2.87
CA GLY A 34 9.74 1.04 -4.08
C GLY A 34 8.27 1.03 -4.52
N THR A 35 7.37 0.50 -3.70
CA THR A 35 5.92 0.63 -3.94
C THR A 35 5.56 2.10 -4.02
N GLN A 36 4.97 2.49 -5.15
CA GLN A 36 4.57 3.86 -5.40
C GLN A 36 3.17 4.15 -4.88
N ALA A 37 2.97 5.37 -4.42
CA ALA A 37 1.68 5.90 -4.02
C ALA A 37 1.52 7.32 -4.59
N SER A 38 0.28 7.69 -4.88
CA SER A 38 -0.05 9.09 -5.15
C SER A 38 -0.01 9.93 -3.86
N ARG A 39 0.01 11.25 -4.01
CA ARG A 39 -0.04 12.16 -2.85
C ARG A 39 -1.25 11.91 -1.95
N ALA A 40 -2.43 11.73 -2.54
CA ALA A 40 -3.66 11.49 -1.80
C ALA A 40 -3.62 10.16 -1.01
N GLU A 41 -3.00 9.12 -1.58
CA GLU A 41 -2.79 7.84 -0.90
C GLU A 41 -1.78 7.96 0.25
N TRP A 42 -0.69 8.70 0.04
CA TRP A 42 0.27 8.98 1.11
C TRP A 42 -0.36 9.75 2.27
N GLU A 43 -1.16 10.78 1.97
CA GLU A 43 -1.92 11.53 2.98
C GLU A 43 -2.94 10.64 3.71
N ALA A 44 -3.57 9.68 3.03
CA ALA A 44 -4.44 8.69 3.67
C ALA A 44 -3.67 7.78 4.64
N ILE A 45 -2.47 7.32 4.26
CA ILE A 45 -1.58 6.55 5.12
C ILE A 45 -1.19 7.36 6.37
N ARG A 46 -0.76 8.62 6.19
CA ARG A 46 -0.40 9.50 7.32
C ARG A 46 -1.56 9.70 8.29
N ARG A 47 -2.77 9.99 7.78
CA ARG A 47 -3.97 10.16 8.62
C ARG A 47 -4.30 8.89 9.39
N TYR A 48 -4.22 7.73 8.75
CA TYR A 48 -4.45 6.45 9.41
C TYR A 48 -3.47 6.22 10.56
N VAL A 49 -2.17 6.44 10.33
CA VAL A 49 -1.12 6.29 11.36
C VAL A 49 -1.27 7.31 12.50
N ALA A 50 -1.76 8.51 12.20
CA ALA A 50 -2.06 9.53 13.20
C ALA A 50 -3.25 9.17 14.10
N GLN A 51 -4.14 8.27 13.66
CA GLN A 51 -5.34 7.84 14.38
C GLN A 51 -5.16 6.54 15.16
N LEU A 52 -4.01 5.85 15.03
CA LEU A 52 -3.72 4.64 15.79
C LEU A 52 -3.70 4.94 17.29
N SER A 53 -4.25 4.02 18.08
CA SER A 53 -4.08 4.05 19.54
C SER A 53 -2.59 3.92 19.92
N ALA A 54 -2.24 4.26 21.17
CA ALA A 54 -0.85 4.20 21.62
C ALA A 54 -0.22 2.80 21.44
N SER A 55 -0.96 1.73 21.74
CA SER A 55 -0.49 0.34 21.56
C SER A 55 -0.35 -0.06 20.10
N GLU A 56 -1.32 0.30 19.24
CA GLU A 56 -1.24 0.04 17.80
C GLU A 56 -0.09 0.81 17.15
N ARG A 57 0.12 2.05 17.57
CA ARG A 57 1.24 2.87 17.13
C ARG A 57 2.58 2.28 17.54
N GLU A 58 2.71 1.84 18.78
CA GLU A 58 3.94 1.15 19.23
C GLU A 58 4.21 -0.07 18.34
N ALA A 59 3.20 -0.92 18.10
CA ALA A 59 3.33 -2.07 17.20
C ALA A 59 3.70 -1.67 15.76
N PHE A 60 3.14 -0.57 15.26
CA PHE A 60 3.46 0.00 13.96
C PHE A 60 4.92 0.46 13.88
N GLU A 61 5.42 1.21 14.86
CA GLU A 61 6.81 1.64 14.94
C GLU A 61 7.78 0.46 15.07
N GLN A 62 7.42 -0.56 15.85
CA GLN A 62 8.20 -1.80 15.91
C GLN A 62 8.25 -2.49 14.55
N THR A 63 7.16 -2.47 13.78
CA THR A 63 7.14 -3.00 12.42
C THR A 63 8.11 -2.26 11.49
N LEU A 64 8.16 -0.93 11.57
CA LEU A 64 9.07 -0.12 10.75
C LEU A 64 10.55 -0.42 11.04
N LYS A 65 10.89 -0.84 12.26
CA LYS A 65 12.27 -1.18 12.68
C LYS A 65 12.72 -2.57 12.23
N GLN A 66 11.83 -3.43 11.75
CA GLN A 66 12.20 -4.79 11.34
C GLN A 66 13.05 -4.77 10.06
N SER A 67 14.07 -5.63 9.99
CA SER A 67 14.82 -5.85 8.74
C SER A 67 13.87 -6.30 7.63
N LYS A 68 13.92 -5.63 6.48
CA LYS A 68 13.12 -5.96 5.29
C LYS A 68 13.90 -6.71 4.22
N GLN A 69 15.16 -7.03 4.46
CA GLN A 69 15.92 -7.86 3.51
C GLN A 69 15.47 -9.32 3.59
N GLN A 70 15.28 -9.92 2.42
CA GLN A 70 14.89 -11.31 2.27
C GLN A 70 15.71 -11.95 1.14
N SER A 71 16.40 -13.04 1.47
CA SER A 71 17.04 -13.91 0.49
C SER A 71 16.01 -14.80 -0.18
N LEU A 72 16.04 -14.88 -1.51
CA LEU A 72 15.22 -15.80 -2.30
C LEU A 72 16.00 -17.04 -2.76
N GLY A 73 17.28 -17.17 -2.35
CA GLY A 73 18.20 -18.18 -2.87
C GLY A 73 19.02 -17.66 -4.07
N ASP A 74 20.01 -18.43 -4.49
CA ASP A 74 20.86 -18.14 -5.67
C ASP A 74 21.53 -16.75 -5.66
N GLY A 75 21.81 -16.21 -4.48
CA GLY A 75 22.38 -14.87 -4.30
C GLY A 75 21.41 -13.73 -4.62
N ILE A 76 20.11 -14.01 -4.78
CA ILE A 76 19.06 -13.02 -5.02
C ILE A 76 18.55 -12.51 -3.67
N GLU A 77 18.80 -11.23 -3.41
CA GLU A 77 18.26 -10.51 -2.27
C GLU A 77 17.18 -9.54 -2.73
N VAL A 78 16.07 -9.50 -2.01
CA VAL A 78 14.98 -8.53 -2.23
C VAL A 78 14.70 -7.76 -0.95
N THR A 79 14.36 -6.48 -1.11
CA THR A 79 13.86 -5.67 0.00
C THR A 79 12.34 -5.68 -0.02
N LEU A 80 11.74 -6.20 1.06
CA LEU A 80 10.31 -6.21 1.29
C LEU A 80 9.78 -4.81 1.62
N CYS A 81 8.48 -4.63 1.49
CA CYS A 81 7.82 -3.37 1.85
C CYS A 81 7.97 -3.04 3.34
N ARG A 82 8.21 -1.76 3.64
CA ARG A 82 8.37 -1.26 5.02
C ARG A 82 7.18 -1.51 5.94
N PHE A 83 5.96 -1.58 5.39
CA PHE A 83 4.72 -1.78 6.16
C PHE A 83 4.35 -3.25 6.37
N LEU A 84 5.18 -4.20 5.90
CA LEU A 84 4.99 -5.61 6.21
C LEU A 84 5.48 -5.90 7.63
N ASP A 85 4.59 -6.33 8.52
CA ASP A 85 4.99 -6.94 9.78
C ASP A 85 5.45 -8.38 9.53
N ARG A 86 6.75 -8.62 9.68
CA ARG A 86 7.38 -9.93 9.46
C ARG A 86 7.05 -10.96 10.54
N LYS A 87 6.52 -10.54 11.70
CA LYS A 87 6.10 -11.47 12.75
C LYS A 87 4.75 -12.08 12.41
N THR A 88 3.82 -11.27 11.91
CA THR A 88 2.45 -11.71 11.60
C THR A 88 2.21 -11.99 10.11
N ASN A 89 3.14 -11.56 9.24
CA ASN A 89 3.00 -11.50 7.78
C ASN A 89 1.81 -10.67 7.29
N LEU A 90 1.37 -9.68 8.10
CA LEU A 90 0.29 -8.76 7.78
C LEU A 90 0.81 -7.37 7.39
N CYS A 91 0.04 -6.65 6.58
CA CYS A 91 0.33 -5.27 6.24
C CYS A 91 -0.25 -4.35 7.31
N THR A 92 0.58 -3.52 7.93
CA THR A 92 0.12 -2.62 9.01
C THR A 92 -0.71 -1.44 8.52
N ILE A 93 -0.68 -1.15 7.21
CA ILE A 93 -1.54 -0.12 6.58
C ILE A 93 -2.67 -0.74 5.74
N TYR A 94 -3.05 -1.99 6.01
CA TYR A 94 -4.01 -2.75 5.19
C TYR A 94 -5.28 -1.96 4.79
N PRO A 95 -5.94 -1.19 5.69
CA PRO A 95 -7.16 -0.43 5.37
C PRO A 95 -6.96 0.71 4.38
N VAL A 96 -5.73 1.25 4.27
CA VAL A 96 -5.39 2.44 3.47
C VAL A 96 -4.29 2.15 2.46
N ARG A 97 -4.19 0.89 2.02
CA ARG A 97 -3.20 0.47 1.02
C ARG A 97 -3.33 1.30 -0.27
N PRO A 98 -2.21 1.64 -0.93
CA PRO A 98 -2.25 2.24 -2.26
C PRO A 98 -3.02 1.37 -3.25
N LEU A 99 -3.53 1.99 -4.30
CA LEU A 99 -4.29 1.37 -5.38
C LEU A 99 -3.60 0.15 -5.96
N VAL A 100 -2.30 0.26 -6.27
CA VAL A 100 -1.51 -0.88 -6.80
C VAL A 100 -1.59 -2.11 -5.90
N CYS A 101 -1.57 -1.92 -4.58
CA CYS A 101 -1.71 -2.99 -3.60
C CYS A 101 -3.16 -3.50 -3.46
N ARG A 102 -4.15 -2.63 -3.68
CA ARG A 102 -5.58 -2.98 -3.67
C ARG A 102 -6.01 -3.77 -4.91
N LEU A 103 -5.31 -3.59 -6.04
CA LEU A 103 -5.54 -4.37 -7.27
C LEU A 103 -5.00 -5.80 -7.19
N MET A 104 -4.12 -6.09 -6.22
CA MET A 104 -3.59 -7.45 -6.00
C MET A 104 -4.71 -8.44 -5.71
N GLY A 105 -4.77 -9.52 -6.51
CA GLY A 105 -5.81 -10.53 -6.49
C GLY A 105 -6.99 -10.24 -7.41
N HIS A 106 -7.16 -8.99 -7.85
CA HIS A 106 -8.39 -8.55 -8.51
C HIS A 106 -8.28 -8.35 -10.03
N VAL A 107 -7.06 -8.25 -10.55
CA VAL A 107 -6.76 -8.08 -11.97
C VAL A 107 -5.85 -9.21 -12.48
N GLU A 108 -5.95 -9.55 -13.75
CA GLU A 108 -5.24 -10.70 -14.35
C GLU A 108 -3.70 -10.63 -14.21
N TRP A 109 -3.12 -9.42 -14.21
CA TRP A 109 -1.67 -9.21 -14.13
C TRP A 109 -1.15 -9.08 -12.68
N LEU A 110 -2.03 -9.11 -11.69
CA LEU A 110 -1.68 -9.19 -10.27
C LEU A 110 -2.51 -10.31 -9.62
N PRO A 111 -2.27 -11.58 -9.98
CA PRO A 111 -3.15 -12.65 -9.57
C PRO A 111 -3.07 -12.95 -8.07
N CYS A 112 -4.14 -13.51 -7.52
CA CYS A 112 -4.15 -13.98 -6.13
C CYS A 112 -3.15 -15.13 -5.98
N PRO A 113 -2.14 -15.05 -5.08
CA PRO A 113 -1.12 -16.08 -4.96
C PRO A 113 -1.64 -17.47 -4.55
N ILE A 114 -2.82 -17.52 -3.93
CA ILE A 114 -3.48 -18.76 -3.52
C ILE A 114 -4.74 -19.06 -4.35
N HIS A 115 -4.97 -18.30 -5.43
CA HIS A 115 -6.13 -18.47 -6.31
C HIS A 115 -7.49 -18.44 -5.58
N LYS A 116 -7.58 -17.75 -4.44
CA LYS A 116 -8.83 -17.60 -3.67
C LYS A 116 -9.83 -16.69 -4.37
N ILE A 117 -9.34 -15.74 -5.17
CA ILE A 117 -10.15 -14.76 -5.89
C ILE A 117 -9.97 -15.02 -7.38
N GLU A 118 -11.08 -15.30 -8.07
CA GLU A 118 -11.17 -15.34 -9.52
C GLU A 118 -11.38 -13.91 -10.03
N HIS A 119 -10.33 -13.30 -10.56
CA HIS A 119 -10.20 -11.89 -10.98
C HIS A 119 -11.54 -11.19 -11.31
N PRO A 120 -12.22 -10.56 -10.33
CA PRO A 120 -13.58 -10.08 -10.52
C PRO A 120 -13.63 -8.80 -11.36
N MET A 121 -12.49 -8.14 -11.59
CA MET A 121 -12.46 -6.89 -12.33
C MET A 121 -12.36 -7.14 -13.85
N PRO A 122 -13.32 -6.65 -14.64
CA PRO A 122 -13.21 -6.71 -16.10
C PRO A 122 -11.95 -6.01 -16.58
N ARG A 123 -11.24 -6.61 -17.55
CA ARG A 123 -9.97 -6.07 -18.09
C ARG A 123 -10.09 -4.61 -18.52
N ALA A 124 -11.16 -4.23 -19.21
CA ALA A 124 -11.36 -2.85 -19.67
C ALA A 124 -11.41 -1.85 -18.50
N ALA A 125 -12.11 -2.18 -17.42
CA ALA A 125 -12.19 -1.34 -16.23
C ALA A 125 -10.83 -1.25 -15.51
N ALA A 126 -10.11 -2.37 -15.43
CA ALA A 126 -8.77 -2.42 -14.84
C ALA A 126 -7.76 -1.55 -15.62
N LEU A 127 -7.86 -1.54 -16.96
CA LEU A 127 -7.03 -0.69 -17.82
C LEU A 127 -7.37 0.80 -17.66
N GLU A 128 -8.65 1.17 -17.59
CA GLU A 128 -9.05 2.57 -17.34
C GLU A 128 -8.47 3.08 -16.00
N ILE A 129 -8.54 2.26 -14.95
CA ILE A 129 -7.95 2.57 -13.64
C ILE A 129 -6.43 2.77 -13.77
N LEU A 130 -5.74 1.90 -14.51
CA LEU A 130 -4.29 2.03 -14.71
C LEU A 130 -3.91 3.27 -15.51
N GLU A 131 -4.66 3.61 -16.57
CA GLU A 131 -4.42 4.80 -17.39
C GLU A 131 -4.54 6.08 -16.54
N VAL A 132 -5.59 6.15 -15.74
CA VAL A 132 -5.81 7.22 -14.77
C VAL A 132 -4.68 7.27 -13.74
N TYR A 133 -4.32 6.11 -13.18
CA TYR A 133 -3.25 6.04 -12.19
C TYR A 133 -1.90 6.47 -12.78
N ALA A 134 -1.63 6.13 -14.04
CA ALA A 134 -0.41 6.47 -14.77
C ALA A 134 -0.20 7.98 -14.94
N GLN A 135 -1.29 8.75 -15.00
CA GLN A 135 -1.27 10.21 -15.14
C GLN A 135 -1.15 10.94 -13.80
N THR A 136 -1.20 10.22 -12.68
CA THR A 136 -1.12 10.80 -11.33
C THR A 136 0.34 10.87 -10.87
N GLU A 137 0.73 11.99 -10.26
CA GLU A 137 2.03 12.10 -9.57
C GLU A 137 2.13 11.02 -8.50
N ARG A 138 3.20 10.24 -8.56
CA ARG A 138 3.46 9.16 -7.62
C ARG A 138 4.93 9.14 -7.29
N HIS A 139 5.20 8.86 -6.02
CA HIS A 139 6.53 8.61 -5.49
C HIS A 139 6.49 7.34 -4.65
N SER A 140 7.65 6.73 -4.43
CA SER A 140 7.82 5.69 -3.42
C SER A 140 7.50 6.24 -2.02
N PHE A 141 7.26 5.35 -1.06
CA PHE A 141 7.04 5.78 0.33
C PHE A 141 8.25 6.53 0.91
N GLU A 142 9.46 6.12 0.54
CA GLU A 142 10.71 6.73 0.97
C GLU A 142 10.86 8.16 0.44
N GLU A 143 10.57 8.37 -0.84
CA GLU A 143 10.56 9.71 -1.46
C GLU A 143 9.48 10.60 -0.83
N TRP A 144 8.28 10.08 -0.58
CA TRP A 144 7.24 10.84 0.09
C TRP A 144 7.60 11.23 1.52
N GLU A 145 8.30 10.37 2.26
CA GLU A 145 8.73 10.65 3.63
C GLU A 145 9.75 11.79 3.69
N GLN A 146 10.53 12.02 2.63
CA GLN A 146 11.42 13.19 2.52
C GLN A 146 10.66 14.51 2.35
N ILE A 147 9.46 14.46 1.75
CA ILE A 147 8.63 15.63 1.47
C ILE A 147 7.65 15.91 2.63
N ALA A 148 7.04 14.85 3.15
CA ALA A 148 5.98 14.88 4.14
C ALA A 148 6.11 13.65 5.07
N PRO A 149 6.94 13.74 6.13
CA PRO A 149 7.23 12.61 6.98
C PRO A 149 6.00 11.91 7.55
N LEU A 150 6.11 10.59 7.66
CA LEU A 150 5.02 9.70 8.06
C LEU A 150 4.53 9.98 9.49
N LEU A 151 5.44 10.39 10.38
CA LEU A 151 5.20 10.58 11.81
C LEU A 151 5.38 12.05 12.25
N ASP A 152 5.13 13.02 11.38
CA ASP A 152 5.16 14.44 11.78
C ASP A 152 4.11 14.79 12.84
N GLY A 153 4.46 15.69 13.76
CA GLY A 153 3.56 16.19 14.80
C GLY A 153 3.42 15.29 16.03
N VAL A 154 4.24 14.24 16.11
CA VAL A 154 4.35 13.34 17.25
C VAL A 154 5.43 13.91 18.17
N ALA A 155 5.05 14.87 19.01
CA ALA A 155 5.93 15.27 20.11
C ALA A 155 6.26 14.00 20.91
N ASP A 156 7.55 13.77 21.14
CA ASP A 156 8.06 12.72 22.03
C ASP A 156 7.46 12.98 23.42
N SER A 157 6.41 12.24 23.78
CA SER A 157 5.76 12.36 25.09
C SER A 157 6.59 11.72 26.22
N ARG A 158 7.92 11.64 26.04
CA ARG A 158 8.90 11.33 27.06
C ARG A 158 9.37 12.63 27.73
N THR A 159 8.50 13.20 28.55
CA THR A 159 8.87 14.08 29.67
C THR A 159 8.03 13.72 30.86
#